data_AF-A0A8S3UDD9-F1
#
_entry.id   AF-A0A8S3UDD9-F1
#
_cell.length_a   1.000
_cell.length_b   1.000
_cell.length_c   1.000
_cell.angle_alpha   90.00
_cell.angle_beta   90.00
_cell.angle_gamma   90.00
#
_symmetry.space_group_name_H-M   'P 1'
#
loop_
_entity.id
_entity.type
_entity.pdbx_description
1 polymer ?
#
loop_
_entity_poly.entity_id
_entity_poly.type
_entity_poly.pdbx_seq_one_letter_code
_entity_poly.pdbx_strand_id
1 'polypeptide(L)'
;MVVLYLFQQTLLVFHYSYNLYFFSCSCKLQPHIKYQIYQTNLSTVRLKWTSILWLIHFCTSRSIPHIDFTRQIRFIEDIISFLDVGPDKTRVASVSFSNYNFPEFGFNNLSRKQDILNAINRIKHSQGDATRTYLTLKYAHVNIYRPGNGERPDVADVVIVLIDGKTNPGSYDTYLDESGKQQTQIKAAIIKARPAFIFVIGVGSLVDIDELNGMSSNPDEEFTIQVSSFEALNTDTVKRTLLSRVCVASDNIPDRPSGYCQTKADLAFVVDTSRSIPHIDFTRQIRFIEDIVSFLHVGPDKTRVAAPRI
;
A
#
# COMPACT_ATOMS: atom_id res chain seq x y z
N MET A 1 -36.36 5.59 5.09
CA MET A 1 -36.77 6.38 6.27
C MET A 1 -36.66 5.46 7.48
N VAL A 2 -35.61 5.61 8.27
CA VAL A 2 -35.35 4.83 9.48
C VAL A 2 -34.95 5.83 10.56
N VAL A 3 -35.67 5.80 11.68
CA VAL A 3 -35.44 6.65 12.84
C VAL A 3 -34.48 5.91 13.78
N LEU A 4 -33.37 6.54 14.13
CA LEU A 4 -32.41 6.06 15.14
C LEU A 4 -32.45 7.00 16.34
N TYR A 5 -32.78 6.46 17.51
CA TYR A 5 -32.56 7.11 18.81
C TYR A 5 -31.31 6.51 19.44
N LEU A 6 -30.32 7.34 19.72
CA LEU A 6 -29.26 7.04 20.69
C LEU A 6 -28.88 8.33 21.44
N PHE A 7 -28.87 8.21 22.76
CA PHE A 7 -28.53 9.26 23.70
C PHE A 7 -27.02 9.55 23.66
N GLN A 8 -26.69 10.84 23.67
CA GLN A 8 -25.36 11.48 23.76
C GLN A 8 -24.43 11.47 22.53
N GLN A 9 -24.64 12.53 21.74
CA GLN A 9 -23.68 13.40 21.03
C GLN A 9 -22.70 12.75 20.04
N THR A 10 -23.16 12.49 18.81
CA THR A 10 -22.92 13.31 17.60
C THR A 10 -23.57 12.58 16.42
N LEU A 11 -24.49 13.24 15.70
CA LEU A 11 -25.33 12.64 14.67
C LEU A 11 -24.73 12.93 13.28
N LEU A 12 -24.41 11.91 12.48
CA LEU A 12 -24.12 12.03 11.05
C LEU A 12 -25.27 11.40 10.27
N VAL A 13 -26.05 12.22 9.56
CA VAL A 13 -27.12 11.78 8.65
C VAL A 13 -26.63 12.01 7.22
N PHE A 14 -26.63 10.97 6.40
CA PHE A 14 -26.41 11.11 4.96
C PHE A 14 -27.77 11.24 4.26
N HIS A 15 -28.01 12.41 3.65
CA HIS A 15 -29.08 12.62 2.69
C HIS A 15 -28.48 12.68 1.29
N TYR A 16 -28.90 11.78 0.41
CA TYR A 16 -28.71 11.93 -1.03
C TYR A 16 -29.78 12.89 -1.56
N SER A 17 -29.38 14.09 -1.99
CA SER A 17 -30.09 14.89 -3.00
C SER A 17 -29.19 16.03 -3.50
N TYR A 18 -29.34 16.31 -4.79
CA TYR A 18 -28.52 17.17 -5.62
C TYR A 18 -28.46 18.64 -5.15
N ASN A 19 -27.32 19.28 -5.47
CA ASN A 19 -26.91 20.68 -5.25
C ASN A 19 -26.06 20.93 -3.98
N LEU A 20 -24.75 21.04 -4.20
CA LEU A 20 -23.77 21.48 -3.20
C LEU A 20 -23.89 22.99 -2.95
N TYR A 21 -24.29 23.36 -1.73
CA TYR A 21 -23.84 24.59 -1.09
C TYR A 21 -22.89 24.19 0.05
N PHE A 22 -21.62 24.57 -0.06
CA PHE A 22 -20.62 24.39 0.99
C PHE A 22 -20.91 25.35 2.15
N PHE A 23 -21.08 24.83 3.37
CA PHE A 23 -20.90 25.60 4.59
C PHE A 23 -19.74 25.02 5.41
N SER A 24 -18.84 25.95 5.76
CA SER A 24 -17.55 25.81 6.42
C SER A 24 -17.59 25.08 7.76
N CYS A 25 -16.69 24.10 7.95
CA CYS A 25 -16.17 23.76 9.27
C CYS A 25 -14.73 24.30 9.38
N SER A 26 -14.54 25.28 10.25
CA SER A 26 -13.27 25.98 10.42
C SER A 26 -12.29 25.15 11.25
N CYS A 27 -11.47 24.34 10.58
CA CYS A 27 -10.07 24.21 10.99
C CYS A 27 -9.28 25.25 10.21
N LYS A 28 -8.46 26.05 10.89
CA LYS A 28 -7.54 27.01 10.25
C LYS A 28 -6.59 26.24 9.31
N LEU A 29 -6.96 26.14 8.04
CA LEU A 29 -6.02 25.86 6.97
C LEU A 29 -5.03 27.03 6.92
N GLN A 30 -3.77 26.76 7.23
CA GLN A 30 -2.70 27.63 6.75
C GLN A 30 -2.61 27.46 5.22
N PRO A 31 -2.56 28.55 4.44
CA PRO A 31 -2.59 28.46 3.00
C PRO A 31 -1.19 28.19 2.42
N HIS A 32 -1.15 27.31 1.42
CA HIS A 32 -0.14 27.22 0.37
C HIS A 32 1.31 26.93 0.81
N ILE A 33 1.66 25.65 0.97
CA ILE A 33 3.03 25.22 0.71
C ILE A 33 3.20 25.16 -0.81
N LYS A 34 3.82 26.20 -1.38
CA LYS A 34 4.38 26.12 -2.73
C LYS A 34 5.58 25.18 -2.67
N TYR A 35 5.48 24.02 -3.30
CA TYR A 35 6.62 23.13 -3.50
C TYR A 35 7.63 23.83 -4.42
N GLN A 36 8.68 24.38 -3.82
CA GLN A 36 9.82 24.89 -4.55
C GLN A 36 10.73 23.69 -4.81
N ILE A 37 10.77 23.20 -6.06
CA ILE A 37 11.68 22.13 -6.47
C ILE A 37 13.10 22.69 -6.37
N TYR A 38 13.79 22.42 -5.27
CA TYR A 38 15.23 22.57 -5.21
C TYR A 38 15.83 21.47 -6.08
N GLN A 39 16.61 21.85 -7.09
CA GLN A 39 17.51 20.93 -7.78
C GLN A 39 18.57 20.47 -6.77
N THR A 40 18.27 19.46 -5.97
CA THR A 40 19.25 18.85 -5.08
C THR A 40 20.16 17.94 -5.89
N ASN A 41 21.46 18.22 -5.82
CA ASN A 41 22.49 17.32 -6.31
C ASN A 41 22.36 15.98 -5.56
N LEU A 42 22.34 14.85 -6.29
CA LEU A 42 22.12 13.50 -5.74
C LEU A 42 23.06 13.15 -4.59
N SER A 43 24.23 13.79 -4.53
CA SER A 43 25.24 13.65 -3.49
C SER A 43 24.80 14.10 -2.09
N THR A 44 23.62 14.71 -1.94
CA THR A 44 23.13 15.27 -0.65
C THR A 44 21.77 14.79 -0.18
N VAL A 45 21.09 13.87 -0.89
CA VAL A 45 19.81 13.30 -0.42
C VAL A 45 20.09 12.25 0.64
N ARG A 46 20.12 12.65 1.93
CA ARG A 46 20.14 11.71 3.05
C ARG A 46 18.71 11.49 3.53
N LEU A 47 18.18 10.29 3.27
CA LEU A 47 16.96 9.84 3.93
C LEU A 47 17.19 9.83 5.44
N LYS A 48 16.23 10.37 6.21
CA LYS A 48 16.08 9.96 7.60
C LYS A 48 15.86 8.45 7.67
N TRP A 49 16.16 7.85 8.82
CA TRP A 49 15.96 6.43 9.04
C TRP A 49 14.53 6.04 8.69
N THR A 50 14.39 5.06 7.80
CA THR A 50 13.10 4.69 7.17
C THR A 50 13.04 3.16 7.04
N SER A 51 11.84 2.59 7.06
CA SER A 51 11.59 1.18 6.73
C SER A 51 10.98 1.09 5.34
N ILE A 52 11.75 0.64 4.34
CA ILE A 52 11.32 0.58 2.94
C ILE A 52 10.98 -0.86 2.56
N LEU A 53 9.72 -1.14 2.24
CA LEU A 53 9.28 -2.41 1.66
C LEU A 53 9.11 -2.28 0.14
N TRP A 54 9.81 -3.13 -0.60
CA TRP A 54 9.56 -3.34 -2.02
C TRP A 54 8.49 -4.42 -2.22
N LEU A 55 7.43 -4.08 -2.94
CA LEU A 55 6.44 -5.03 -3.47
C LEU A 55 6.64 -5.13 -4.98
N ILE A 56 7.19 -6.25 -5.43
CA ILE A 56 7.68 -6.38 -6.80
C ILE A 56 6.82 -7.37 -7.58
N HIS A 57 6.19 -6.91 -8.65
CA HIS A 57 5.38 -7.77 -9.49
C HIS A 57 6.21 -8.47 -10.56
N PHE A 58 6.09 -9.79 -10.62
CA PHE A 58 6.76 -10.64 -11.60
C PHE A 58 5.72 -11.55 -12.28
N CYS A 59 4.85 -11.02 -13.13
CA CYS A 59 3.99 -11.85 -13.99
C CYS A 59 4.75 -12.33 -15.22
N THR A 60 4.50 -13.60 -15.60
CA THR A 60 5.01 -14.44 -16.71
C THR A 60 6.06 -13.87 -17.68
N SER A 61 6.79 -14.76 -18.35
CA SER A 61 7.56 -14.42 -19.56
C SER A 61 6.76 -13.70 -20.67
N ARG A 62 5.43 -13.73 -20.64
CA ARG A 62 4.54 -13.04 -21.59
C ARG A 62 4.23 -11.59 -21.19
N SER A 63 4.19 -11.28 -19.89
CA SER A 63 3.97 -9.92 -19.38
C SER A 63 5.30 -9.21 -19.17
N ILE A 64 6.26 -9.88 -18.50
CA ILE A 64 7.61 -9.37 -18.25
C ILE A 64 8.63 -10.32 -18.90
N PRO A 65 9.16 -9.99 -20.08
CA PRO A 65 10.28 -10.72 -20.65
C PRO A 65 11.48 -10.77 -19.69
N HIS A 66 12.33 -11.81 -19.78
CA HIS A 66 13.48 -11.96 -18.88
C HIS A 66 14.39 -10.72 -18.86
N ILE A 67 14.56 -10.04 -20.00
CA ILE A 67 15.35 -8.80 -20.06
C ILE A 67 14.73 -7.68 -19.23
N ASP A 68 13.41 -7.58 -19.20
CA ASP A 68 12.66 -6.59 -18.45
C ASP A 68 12.63 -6.92 -16.96
N PHE A 69 12.56 -8.21 -16.61
CA PHE A 69 12.78 -8.67 -15.24
C PHE A 69 14.17 -8.23 -14.73
N THR A 70 15.23 -8.48 -15.51
CA THR A 70 16.59 -8.01 -15.17
C THR A 70 16.64 -6.49 -14.99
N ARG A 71 15.91 -5.73 -15.80
CA ARG A 71 15.80 -4.27 -15.68
C ARG A 71 15.09 -3.84 -14.38
N GLN A 72 14.08 -4.57 -13.92
CA GLN A 72 13.45 -4.29 -12.61
C GLN A 72 14.42 -4.54 -11.46
N ILE A 73 15.13 -5.69 -11.48
CA ILE A 73 16.12 -6.03 -10.46
C ILE A 73 17.21 -4.95 -10.39
N ARG A 74 17.78 -4.55 -11.54
CA ARG A 74 18.77 -3.47 -11.62
C ARG A 74 18.26 -2.15 -11.08
N PHE A 75 17.02 -1.77 -11.41
CA PHE A 75 16.41 -0.55 -10.89
C PHE A 75 16.39 -0.58 -9.35
N ILE A 76 15.95 -1.68 -8.75
CA ILE A 76 15.88 -1.82 -7.29
C ILE A 76 17.27 -1.81 -6.66
N GLU A 77 18.24 -2.52 -7.26
CA GLU A 77 19.64 -2.50 -6.81
C GLU A 77 20.21 -1.08 -6.83
N ASP A 78 19.98 -0.33 -7.91
CA ASP A 78 20.46 1.04 -8.04
C ASP A 78 19.83 1.94 -6.98
N ILE A 79 18.52 1.85 -6.74
CA ILE A 79 17.88 2.62 -5.67
C ILE A 79 18.49 2.27 -4.31
N ILE A 80 18.62 0.97 -3.98
CA ILE A 80 19.21 0.50 -2.71
C ILE A 80 20.66 0.96 -2.54
N SER A 81 21.42 1.04 -3.64
CA SER A 81 22.81 1.50 -3.62
C SER A 81 22.94 2.93 -3.09
N PHE A 82 21.95 3.80 -3.36
CA PHE A 82 21.89 5.18 -2.89
C PHE A 82 21.43 5.33 -1.42
N LEU A 83 20.79 4.31 -0.84
CA LEU A 83 20.27 4.37 0.53
C LEU A 83 21.38 4.15 1.57
N ASP A 84 21.31 4.80 2.74
CA ASP A 84 22.17 4.45 3.87
C ASP A 84 21.54 3.31 4.69
N VAL A 85 21.95 2.07 4.39
CA VAL A 85 21.33 0.85 4.93
C VAL A 85 22.06 0.35 6.17
N GLY A 86 21.29 -0.04 7.18
CA GLY A 86 21.83 -0.55 8.44
C GLY A 86 20.73 -0.82 9.49
N PRO A 87 21.06 -1.51 10.59
CA PRO A 87 20.10 -1.84 11.64
C PRO A 87 19.49 -0.60 12.29
N ASP A 88 20.28 0.44 12.51
CA ASP A 88 19.82 1.72 13.07
C ASP A 88 19.60 2.78 11.99
N LYS A 89 19.59 2.36 10.71
CA LYS A 89 19.51 3.23 9.55
C LYS A 89 18.29 2.92 8.69
N THR A 90 18.37 2.99 7.37
CA THR A 90 17.30 2.48 6.51
C THR A 90 17.29 0.95 6.55
N ARG A 91 16.12 0.37 6.81
CA ARG A 91 15.89 -1.09 6.71
C ARG A 91 15.11 -1.38 5.44
N VAL A 92 15.45 -2.48 4.78
CA VAL A 92 14.80 -2.89 3.53
C VAL A 92 14.17 -4.25 3.71
N ALA A 93 12.95 -4.41 3.22
CA ALA A 93 12.27 -5.68 3.04
C ALA A 93 11.84 -5.82 1.58
N SER A 94 11.64 -7.06 1.13
CA SER A 94 11.18 -7.34 -0.23
C SER A 94 10.20 -8.51 -0.23
N VAL A 95 9.10 -8.32 -0.94
CA VAL A 95 8.14 -9.36 -1.28
C VAL A 95 7.90 -9.28 -2.76
N SER A 96 8.11 -10.39 -3.45
CA SER A 96 7.70 -10.50 -4.84
C SER A 96 6.36 -11.20 -4.98
N PHE A 97 5.64 -10.96 -6.07
CA PHE A 97 4.30 -11.54 -6.23
C PHE A 97 3.84 -11.69 -7.68
N SER A 98 2.96 -12.68 -7.85
CA SER A 98 2.12 -12.91 -9.03
C SER A 98 0.83 -13.61 -8.61
N ASN A 99 0.79 -14.94 -8.77
CA ASN A 99 -0.29 -15.82 -8.31
C ASN A 99 -0.31 -15.93 -6.78
N TYR A 100 0.88 -15.88 -6.19
CA TYR A 100 1.14 -15.99 -4.77
C TYR A 100 2.16 -14.94 -4.34
N ASN A 101 2.28 -14.74 -3.03
CA ASN A 101 3.35 -13.94 -2.44
C ASN A 101 4.60 -14.80 -2.24
N PHE A 102 5.75 -14.24 -2.58
CA PHE A 102 7.07 -14.82 -2.36
C PHE A 102 7.85 -13.86 -1.44
N PRO A 103 7.87 -14.12 -0.13
CA PRO A 103 8.61 -13.30 0.82
C PRO A 103 10.11 -13.52 0.60
N GLU A 104 10.82 -12.51 0.11
CA GLU A 104 12.26 -12.61 -0.18
C GLU A 104 13.07 -12.41 1.11
N PHE A 105 12.75 -11.35 1.86
CA PHE A 105 13.28 -11.08 3.19
C PHE A 105 12.51 -9.94 3.89
N GLY A 106 12.43 -9.99 5.22
CA GLY A 106 11.88 -8.93 6.08
C GLY A 106 12.95 -7.97 6.63
N PHE A 107 12.51 -6.93 7.35
CA PHE A 107 13.37 -5.82 7.79
C PHE A 107 14.49 -6.22 8.77
N ASN A 108 14.33 -7.33 9.50
CA ASN A 108 15.32 -7.83 10.45
C ASN A 108 16.11 -9.05 9.94
N ASN A 109 15.89 -9.52 8.70
CA ASN A 109 16.62 -10.67 8.17
C ASN A 109 18.02 -10.30 7.69
N LEU A 110 18.18 -9.13 7.05
CA LEU A 110 19.43 -8.67 6.47
C LEU A 110 19.70 -7.21 6.89
N SER A 111 20.91 -6.92 7.35
CA SER A 111 21.28 -5.60 7.88
C SER A 111 22.41 -4.92 7.12
N ARG A 112 23.20 -5.67 6.33
CA ARG A 112 24.28 -5.13 5.50
C ARG A 112 23.79 -4.88 4.08
N LYS A 113 24.09 -3.70 3.54
CA LYS A 113 23.73 -3.31 2.16
C LYS A 113 24.10 -4.39 1.13
N GLN A 114 25.32 -4.93 1.21
CA GLN A 114 25.79 -5.94 0.26
C GLN A 114 24.98 -7.24 0.33
N ASP A 115 24.56 -7.67 1.51
CA ASP A 115 23.75 -8.89 1.66
C ASP A 115 22.35 -8.67 1.06
N ILE A 116 21.79 -7.47 1.22
CA ILE A 116 20.51 -7.09 0.61
C ILE A 116 20.63 -7.06 -0.92
N LEU A 117 21.65 -6.41 -1.48
CA LEU A 117 21.89 -6.41 -2.93
C LEU A 117 22.05 -7.84 -3.48
N ASN A 118 22.82 -8.68 -2.78
CA ASN A 118 22.98 -10.09 -3.14
C ASN A 118 21.66 -10.87 -3.10
N ALA A 119 20.78 -10.57 -2.13
CA ALA A 119 19.47 -11.19 -2.02
C ALA A 119 18.54 -10.74 -3.15
N ILE A 120 18.50 -9.44 -3.47
CA ILE A 120 17.73 -8.88 -4.59
C ILE A 120 18.16 -9.51 -5.91
N ASN A 121 19.46 -9.65 -6.17
CA ASN A 121 19.97 -10.28 -7.40
C ASN A 121 19.64 -11.79 -7.52
N ARG A 122 19.27 -12.45 -6.40
CA ARG A 122 18.90 -13.87 -6.38
C ARG A 122 17.40 -14.11 -6.50
N ILE A 123 16.59 -13.04 -6.50
CA ILE A 123 15.16 -13.12 -6.73
C ILE A 123 14.92 -13.79 -8.08
N LYS A 124 14.01 -14.76 -8.09
CA LYS A 124 13.70 -15.52 -9.29
C LYS A 124 12.48 -14.93 -9.98
N HIS A 125 12.55 -14.85 -11.30
CA HIS A 125 11.40 -14.47 -12.10
C HIS A 125 10.30 -15.52 -11.95
N SER A 126 9.18 -15.12 -11.34
CA SER A 126 8.04 -15.99 -11.18
C SER A 126 7.30 -16.10 -12.52
N GLN A 127 6.81 -17.29 -12.87
CA GLN A 127 6.09 -17.53 -14.13
C GLN A 127 4.57 -17.58 -13.91
N GLY A 128 4.08 -16.79 -12.95
CA GLY A 128 2.65 -16.72 -12.63
C GLY A 128 1.86 -15.86 -13.61
N ASP A 129 0.60 -16.21 -13.85
CA ASP A 129 -0.35 -15.64 -14.80
C ASP A 129 -1.42 -14.72 -14.18
N ALA A 130 -1.33 -14.47 -12.87
CA ALA A 130 -2.18 -13.56 -12.12
C ALA A 130 -1.38 -12.42 -11.47
N THR A 131 -2.09 -11.32 -11.18
CA THR A 131 -1.55 -10.11 -10.55
C THR A 131 -2.41 -9.81 -9.32
N ARG A 132 -2.14 -10.47 -8.19
CA ARG A 132 -2.97 -10.39 -6.98
C ARG A 132 -2.46 -9.34 -5.99
N THR A 133 -2.36 -8.09 -6.43
CA THR A 133 -1.80 -6.96 -5.66
C THR A 133 -2.43 -6.81 -4.27
N TYR A 134 -3.75 -7.00 -4.16
CA TYR A 134 -4.47 -6.97 -2.88
C TYR A 134 -3.95 -7.98 -1.85
N LEU A 135 -3.53 -9.18 -2.27
CA LEU A 135 -2.95 -10.17 -1.36
C LEU A 135 -1.55 -9.78 -0.90
N THR A 136 -0.78 -9.13 -1.77
CA THR A 136 0.56 -8.64 -1.43
C THR A 136 0.48 -7.50 -0.43
N LEU A 137 -0.43 -6.54 -0.63
CA LEU A 137 -0.69 -5.46 0.32
C LEU A 137 -1.18 -6.02 1.67
N LYS A 138 -2.06 -7.02 1.65
CA LYS A 138 -2.45 -7.76 2.87
C LYS A 138 -1.24 -8.35 3.57
N TYR A 139 -0.39 -9.04 2.82
CA TYR A 139 0.80 -9.69 3.37
C TYR A 139 1.78 -8.67 3.95
N ALA A 140 2.01 -7.55 3.27
CA ALA A 140 2.81 -6.44 3.76
C ALA A 140 2.32 -5.95 5.12
N HIS A 141 1.03 -5.67 5.24
CA HIS A 141 0.42 -5.17 6.47
C HIS A 141 0.49 -6.16 7.64
N VAL A 142 0.14 -7.42 7.39
CA VAL A 142 -0.02 -8.45 8.43
C VAL A 142 1.32 -9.09 8.83
N ASN A 143 2.24 -9.23 7.87
CA ASN A 143 3.47 -9.99 8.08
C ASN A 143 4.72 -9.12 8.08
N ILE A 144 4.84 -8.11 7.22
CA ILE A 144 6.08 -7.31 7.14
C ILE A 144 6.10 -6.17 8.14
N TYR A 145 5.06 -5.31 8.13
CA TYR A 145 4.93 -4.15 9.03
C TYR A 145 4.40 -4.53 10.41
N ARG A 146 5.20 -5.33 11.13
CA ARG A 146 4.98 -5.71 12.52
C ARG A 146 6.30 -5.70 13.29
N PRO A 147 6.30 -5.36 14.59
CA PRO A 147 7.53 -5.27 15.38
C PRO A 147 8.38 -6.56 15.35
N GLY A 148 7.71 -7.72 15.36
CA GLY A 148 8.39 -9.03 15.31
C GLY A 148 9.17 -9.30 14.01
N ASN A 149 8.90 -8.57 12.93
CA ASN A 149 9.61 -8.66 11.65
C ASN A 149 10.51 -7.45 11.39
N GLY A 150 10.80 -6.65 12.42
CA GLY A 150 11.78 -5.56 12.35
C GLY A 150 11.21 -4.21 11.93
N GLU A 151 9.89 -4.06 11.84
CA GLU A 151 9.25 -2.74 11.77
C GLU A 151 9.58 -1.93 13.03
N ARG A 152 9.76 -0.63 12.82
CA ARG A 152 10.16 0.32 13.84
C ARG A 152 9.08 1.38 13.94
N PRO A 153 8.45 1.55 15.11
CA PRO A 153 7.32 2.45 15.20
C PRO A 153 7.69 3.94 15.18
N ASP A 154 8.97 4.25 15.39
CA ASP A 154 9.55 5.58 15.50
C ASP A 154 10.09 6.13 14.15
N VAL A 155 9.95 5.39 13.06
CA VAL A 155 10.43 5.77 11.72
C VAL A 155 9.32 5.73 10.69
N ALA A 156 9.56 6.36 9.52
CA ALA A 156 8.64 6.31 8.41
C ALA A 156 8.56 4.90 7.82
N ASP A 157 7.34 4.43 7.56
CA ASP A 157 7.11 3.24 6.75
C ASP A 157 6.84 3.64 5.30
N VAL A 158 7.60 3.08 4.35
CA VAL A 158 7.44 3.37 2.92
C VAL A 158 7.26 2.06 2.17
N VAL A 159 6.14 1.92 1.47
CA VAL A 159 5.86 0.83 0.54
C VAL A 159 6.11 1.33 -0.87
N ILE A 160 6.91 0.61 -1.65
CA ILE A 160 7.10 0.90 -3.08
C ILE A 160 6.58 -0.29 -3.88
N VAL A 161 5.53 -0.07 -4.67
CA VAL A 161 4.86 -1.08 -5.49
C VAL A 161 5.28 -0.89 -6.93
N LEU A 162 5.95 -1.89 -7.53
CA LEU A 162 6.34 -1.88 -8.94
C LEU A 162 5.51 -2.91 -9.72
N ILE A 163 4.68 -2.44 -10.65
CA ILE A 163 3.75 -3.27 -11.42
C ILE A 163 3.70 -2.87 -12.90
N ASP A 164 3.40 -3.82 -13.79
CA ASP A 164 3.29 -3.61 -15.24
C ASP A 164 1.88 -3.85 -15.80
N GLY A 165 0.92 -4.18 -14.93
CA GLY A 165 -0.45 -4.44 -15.31
C GLY A 165 -1.43 -4.23 -14.16
N LYS A 166 -2.72 -4.15 -14.50
CA LYS A 166 -3.82 -4.11 -13.52
C LYS A 166 -3.87 -5.38 -12.68
N THR A 167 -4.49 -5.29 -11.49
CA THR A 167 -4.84 -6.47 -10.72
C THR A 167 -5.72 -7.40 -11.53
N ASN A 168 -5.36 -8.68 -11.52
CA ASN A 168 -6.18 -9.74 -12.05
C ASN A 168 -6.09 -10.94 -11.09
N PRO A 169 -7.23 -11.46 -10.60
CA PRO A 169 -7.21 -12.61 -9.70
C PRO A 169 -6.84 -13.95 -10.37
N GLY A 170 -6.94 -14.03 -11.71
CA GLY A 170 -6.78 -15.26 -12.48
C GLY A 170 -7.78 -16.35 -12.06
N SER A 171 -7.42 -17.62 -12.26
CA SER A 171 -8.20 -18.78 -11.77
C SER A 171 -7.95 -19.12 -10.30
N TYR A 172 -7.17 -18.29 -9.59
CA TYR A 172 -6.72 -18.54 -8.21
C TYR A 172 -7.62 -17.91 -7.15
N ASP A 173 -8.63 -17.17 -7.58
CA ASP A 173 -9.65 -16.57 -6.73
C ASP A 173 -11.00 -16.61 -7.44
N THR A 174 -12.04 -16.36 -6.65
CA THR A 174 -13.41 -16.09 -7.05
C THR A 174 -13.69 -14.61 -7.33
N TYR A 175 -12.78 -13.70 -6.98
CA TYR A 175 -12.91 -12.28 -7.33
C TYR A 175 -12.90 -12.08 -8.84
N LEU A 176 -13.76 -11.19 -9.33
CA LEU A 176 -13.67 -10.62 -10.67
C LEU A 176 -12.60 -9.52 -10.68
N ASP A 177 -12.06 -9.17 -11.86
CA ASP A 177 -11.04 -8.12 -12.01
C ASP A 177 -11.39 -6.84 -11.24
N GLU A 178 -12.59 -6.28 -11.46
CA GLU A 178 -13.04 -5.04 -10.78
C GLU A 178 -13.11 -5.18 -9.26
N SER A 179 -13.61 -6.32 -8.77
CA SER A 179 -13.61 -6.59 -7.32
C SER A 179 -12.18 -6.75 -6.78
N GLY A 180 -11.26 -7.32 -7.56
CA GLY A 180 -9.84 -7.42 -7.22
C GLY A 180 -9.21 -6.03 -7.09
N LYS A 181 -9.45 -5.13 -8.05
CA LYS A 181 -8.98 -3.73 -7.99
C LYS A 181 -9.51 -2.99 -6.77
N GLN A 182 -10.80 -3.16 -6.47
CA GLN A 182 -11.42 -2.58 -5.26
C GLN A 182 -10.73 -3.12 -3.99
N GLN A 183 -10.46 -4.43 -3.92
CA GLN A 183 -9.71 -4.99 -2.80
C GLN A 183 -8.30 -4.41 -2.70
N THR A 184 -7.61 -4.16 -3.82
CA THR A 184 -6.29 -3.50 -3.83
C THR A 184 -6.37 -2.14 -3.14
N GLN A 185 -7.33 -1.30 -3.53
CA GLN A 185 -7.52 0.02 -2.94
C GLN A 185 -7.89 -0.04 -1.45
N ILE A 186 -8.77 -0.98 -1.06
CA ILE A 186 -9.14 -1.20 0.36
C ILE A 186 -7.89 -1.59 1.18
N LYS A 187 -7.07 -2.51 0.69
CA LYS A 187 -5.87 -2.97 1.42
C LYS A 187 -4.82 -1.87 1.52
N ALA A 188 -4.68 -1.07 0.46
CA ALA A 188 -3.82 0.11 0.47
C ALA A 188 -4.30 1.15 1.50
N ALA A 189 -5.61 1.43 1.56
CA ALA A 189 -6.19 2.35 2.55
C ALA A 189 -5.88 1.93 3.99
N ILE A 190 -5.89 0.62 4.27
CA ILE A 190 -5.53 0.07 5.59
C ILE A 190 -4.05 0.32 5.95
N ILE A 191 -3.14 0.23 4.97
CA ILE A 191 -1.73 0.60 5.18
C ILE A 191 -1.60 2.12 5.38
N LYS A 192 -2.28 2.92 4.55
CA LYS A 192 -2.28 4.40 4.63
C LYS A 192 -2.90 4.95 5.92
N ALA A 193 -3.68 4.15 6.66
CA ALA A 193 -4.22 4.53 7.97
C ALA A 193 -3.15 4.54 9.10
N ARG A 194 -1.92 4.14 8.78
CA ARG A 194 -0.73 4.19 9.65
C ARG A 194 0.18 5.34 9.16
N PRO A 195 1.24 5.76 9.89
CA PRO A 195 2.19 6.75 9.40
C PRO A 195 3.10 6.11 8.33
N ALA A 196 2.48 5.72 7.21
CA ALA A 196 3.07 4.99 6.12
C ALA A 196 2.69 5.62 4.79
N PHE A 197 3.63 5.57 3.83
CA PHE A 197 3.44 6.07 2.48
C PHE A 197 3.48 4.92 1.48
N ILE A 198 2.61 4.97 0.47
CA ILE A 198 2.62 4.01 -0.64
C ILE A 198 2.98 4.76 -1.91
N PHE A 199 4.14 4.42 -2.47
CA PHE A 199 4.55 4.81 -3.82
C PHE A 199 4.21 3.70 -4.80
N VAL A 200 3.69 4.07 -5.95
CA VAL A 200 3.31 3.14 -7.02
C VAL A 200 4.04 3.51 -8.29
N ILE A 201 4.75 2.53 -8.87
CA ILE A 201 5.43 2.65 -10.15
C ILE A 201 4.72 1.74 -11.14
N GLY A 202 3.98 2.35 -12.06
CA GLY A 202 3.30 1.65 -13.15
C GLY A 202 4.16 1.64 -14.42
N VAL A 203 4.46 0.46 -14.96
CA VAL A 203 5.27 0.31 -16.17
C VAL A 203 4.39 -0.07 -17.36
N GLY A 204 4.55 0.64 -18.47
CA GLY A 204 3.82 0.37 -19.70
C GLY A 204 2.37 0.86 -19.68
N SER A 205 1.57 0.31 -20.59
CA SER A 205 0.19 0.75 -20.85
C SER A 205 -0.90 -0.20 -20.35
N LEU A 206 -0.52 -1.34 -19.77
CA LEU A 206 -1.48 -2.35 -19.27
C LEU A 206 -1.94 -2.10 -17.83
N VAL A 207 -1.37 -1.07 -17.18
CA VAL A 207 -1.78 -0.62 -15.85
C VAL A 207 -3.11 0.13 -15.90
N ASP A 208 -3.87 0.02 -14.82
CA ASP A 208 -5.11 0.78 -14.61
C ASP A 208 -4.81 1.96 -13.68
N ILE A 209 -4.88 3.18 -14.19
CA ILE A 209 -4.48 4.39 -13.45
C ILE A 209 -5.38 4.65 -12.24
N ASP A 210 -6.67 4.37 -12.34
CA ASP A 210 -7.59 4.53 -11.21
C ASP A 210 -7.26 3.54 -10.09
N GLU A 211 -6.84 2.32 -10.46
CA GLU A 211 -6.30 1.37 -9.49
C GLU A 211 -5.00 1.87 -8.85
N LEU A 212 -4.03 2.34 -9.65
CA LEU A 212 -2.74 2.83 -9.14
C LEU A 212 -2.94 3.97 -8.15
N ASN A 213 -3.75 4.97 -8.54
CA ASN A 213 -4.02 6.17 -7.75
C ASN A 213 -4.81 5.84 -6.47
N GLY A 214 -5.78 4.92 -6.55
CA GLY A 214 -6.47 4.46 -5.36
C GLY A 214 -5.56 3.72 -4.37
N MET A 215 -4.48 3.10 -4.87
CA MET A 215 -3.46 2.42 -4.06
C MET A 215 -2.41 3.37 -3.48
N SER A 216 -1.91 4.34 -4.25
CA SER A 216 -0.88 5.28 -3.80
C SER A 216 -1.35 6.19 -2.66
N SER A 217 -0.40 6.80 -1.95
CA SER A 217 -0.69 7.93 -1.06
C SER A 217 -1.09 9.18 -1.87
N ASN A 218 -1.67 10.18 -1.21
CA ASN A 218 -2.08 11.43 -1.86
C ASN A 218 -1.02 12.53 -1.67
N PRO A 219 -0.85 13.46 -2.63
CA PRO A 219 -1.55 13.52 -3.93
C PRO A 219 -0.96 12.55 -4.97
N ASP A 220 -1.77 12.10 -5.92
CA ASP A 220 -1.37 11.09 -6.92
C ASP A 220 -0.11 11.49 -7.71
N GLU A 221 0.05 12.77 -8.02
CA GLU A 221 1.19 13.27 -8.79
C GLU A 221 2.53 13.11 -8.03
N GLU A 222 2.49 13.00 -6.71
CA GLU A 222 3.66 12.78 -5.86
C GLU A 222 3.95 11.29 -5.63
N PHE A 223 2.92 10.45 -5.52
CA PHE A 223 3.10 9.05 -5.11
C PHE A 223 2.94 8.02 -6.24
N THR A 224 2.39 8.43 -7.39
CA THR A 224 2.33 7.61 -8.60
C THR A 224 3.38 8.05 -9.60
N ILE A 225 4.15 7.10 -10.12
CA ILE A 225 5.12 7.30 -11.19
C ILE A 225 4.78 6.34 -12.33
N GLN A 226 4.31 6.87 -13.44
CA GLN A 226 4.09 6.07 -14.64
C GLN A 226 5.31 6.17 -15.56
N VAL A 227 5.79 5.02 -16.04
CA VAL A 227 6.88 4.95 -17.02
C VAL A 227 6.44 4.14 -18.23
N SER A 228 6.91 4.52 -19.42
CA SER A 228 6.48 3.88 -20.66
C SER A 228 7.06 2.48 -20.87
N SER A 229 8.19 2.15 -20.25
CA SER A 229 8.85 0.86 -20.38
C SER A 229 9.84 0.58 -19.23
N PHE A 230 10.30 -0.67 -19.11
CA PHE A 230 11.35 -1.06 -18.17
C PHE A 230 12.72 -0.44 -18.49
N GLU A 231 12.93 0.00 -19.73
CA GLU A 231 14.11 0.78 -20.10
C GLU A 231 14.01 2.19 -19.52
N ALA A 232 12.86 2.85 -19.68
CA ALA A 232 12.60 4.17 -19.10
C ALA A 232 12.68 4.15 -17.57
N LEU A 233 12.25 3.05 -16.93
CA LEU A 233 12.38 2.82 -15.48
C LEU A 233 13.84 2.99 -15.00
N ASN A 234 14.82 2.56 -15.79
CA ASN A 234 16.22 2.58 -15.43
C ASN A 234 16.92 3.93 -15.67
N THR A 235 16.20 4.95 -16.12
CA THR A 235 16.75 6.30 -16.30
C THR A 235 17.03 6.98 -14.96
N ASP A 236 18.06 7.82 -14.93
CA ASP A 236 18.38 8.63 -13.75
C ASP A 236 17.22 9.53 -13.33
N THR A 237 16.43 10.01 -14.29
CA THR A 237 15.26 10.85 -14.02
C THR A 237 14.26 10.13 -13.12
N VAL A 238 13.90 8.88 -13.45
CA VAL A 238 12.94 8.10 -12.67
C VAL A 238 13.50 7.77 -11.29
N LYS A 239 14.77 7.33 -11.23
CA LYS A 239 15.44 7.00 -9.96
C LYS A 239 15.51 8.20 -9.01
N ARG A 240 15.94 9.37 -9.53
CA ARG A 240 16.02 10.62 -8.77
C ARG A 240 14.66 11.09 -8.31
N THR A 241 13.65 11.00 -9.18
CA THR A 241 12.28 11.39 -8.85
C THR A 241 11.75 10.56 -7.69
N LEU A 242 11.88 9.23 -7.76
CA LEU A 242 11.50 8.33 -6.67
C LEU A 242 12.24 8.66 -5.37
N LEU A 243 13.58 8.70 -5.40
CA LEU A 243 14.40 8.96 -4.21
C LEU A 243 14.07 10.30 -3.55
N SER A 244 13.88 11.34 -4.36
CA SER A 244 13.52 12.68 -3.87
C SER A 244 12.16 12.66 -3.16
N ARG A 245 11.14 12.06 -3.78
CA ARG A 245 9.79 11.99 -3.20
C ARG A 245 9.75 11.12 -1.94
N VAL A 246 10.46 9.99 -1.93
CA VAL A 246 10.62 9.14 -0.74
C VAL A 246 11.31 9.91 0.39
N CYS A 247 12.32 10.73 0.08
CA CYS A 247 12.99 11.57 1.07
C CYS A 247 12.04 12.59 1.70
N VAL A 248 11.30 13.32 0.87
CA VAL A 248 10.33 14.32 1.33
C VAL A 248 9.24 13.66 2.18
N ALA A 249 8.71 12.53 1.77
CA ALA A 249 7.71 11.80 2.55
C ALA A 249 8.26 11.33 3.90
N SER A 250 9.48 10.79 3.92
CA SER A 250 10.13 10.29 5.14
C SER A 250 10.47 11.41 6.14
N ASP A 251 10.65 12.65 5.68
CA ASP A 251 10.83 13.81 6.55
C ASP A 251 9.52 14.36 7.12
N ASN A 252 8.39 14.13 6.43
CA ASN A 252 7.07 14.62 6.78
C ASN A 252 6.15 13.48 7.23
N ILE A 253 6.65 12.64 8.15
CA ILE A 253 5.84 11.58 8.76
C ILE A 253 4.64 12.26 9.42
N PRO A 254 3.39 11.88 9.08
CA PRO A 254 2.23 12.36 9.81
C PRO A 254 2.46 12.04 11.28
N ASP A 255 2.24 13.02 12.18
CA ASP A 255 2.31 12.79 13.62
C ASP A 255 1.55 11.50 13.90
N ARG A 256 2.28 10.44 14.30
CA ARG A 256 1.66 9.16 14.60
C ARG A 256 0.66 9.51 15.70
N PRO A 257 -0.67 9.40 15.47
CA PRO A 257 -1.60 9.64 16.55
C PRO A 257 -1.10 8.78 17.71
N SER A 258 -0.89 9.41 18.86
CA SER A 258 -0.35 8.80 20.07
C SER A 258 -1.35 7.73 20.53
N GLY A 259 -1.26 6.58 19.88
CA GLY A 259 -2.43 5.72 19.68
C GLY A 259 -2.52 5.24 18.24
N TYR A 260 -1.54 4.45 17.80
CA TYR A 260 -1.92 3.27 17.01
C TYR A 260 -3.07 2.61 17.76
N CYS A 261 -4.12 2.12 17.08
CA CYS A 261 -5.15 1.31 17.73
C CYS A 261 -4.55 0.00 18.27
N GLN A 262 -3.75 0.09 19.33
CA GLN A 262 -3.57 -0.91 20.37
C GLN A 262 -4.64 -0.73 21.45
N THR A 263 -5.53 0.24 21.29
CA THR A 263 -6.76 0.30 22.06
C THR A 263 -7.59 -0.94 21.72
N LYS A 264 -7.96 -1.70 22.75
CA LYS A 264 -9.01 -2.70 22.65
C LYS A 264 -10.22 -2.02 22.01
N ALA A 265 -10.76 -2.63 20.97
CA ALA A 265 -11.87 -2.08 20.22
C ALA A 265 -12.93 -3.15 20.02
N ASP A 266 -14.18 -2.79 20.24
CA ASP A 266 -15.33 -3.64 19.95
C ASP A 266 -15.96 -3.16 18.64
N LEU A 267 -15.80 -3.96 17.60
CA LEU A 267 -16.30 -3.65 16.27
C LEU A 267 -17.55 -4.48 15.99
N ALA A 268 -18.67 -3.81 15.69
CA ALA A 268 -19.90 -4.47 15.26
C ALA A 268 -20.17 -4.15 13.78
N PHE A 269 -20.25 -5.18 12.94
CA PHE A 269 -20.73 -5.06 11.57
C PHE A 269 -22.24 -5.28 11.53
N VAL A 270 -22.99 -4.24 11.21
CA VAL A 270 -24.42 -4.35 10.94
C VAL A 270 -24.60 -4.73 9.48
N VAL A 271 -25.08 -5.94 9.22
CA VAL A 271 -25.16 -6.52 7.87
C VAL A 271 -26.60 -6.55 7.39
N ASP A 272 -26.86 -5.97 6.23
CA ASP A 272 -28.18 -6.00 5.59
C ASP A 272 -28.46 -7.41 5.06
N THR A 273 -29.45 -8.07 5.65
CA THR A 273 -29.92 -9.41 5.24
C THR A 273 -31.28 -9.37 4.52
N SER A 274 -31.70 -8.19 4.06
CA SER A 274 -32.98 -7.98 3.42
C SER A 274 -33.15 -8.78 2.12
N ARG A 275 -34.42 -9.06 1.76
CA ARG A 275 -34.79 -9.78 0.53
C ARG A 275 -34.38 -9.08 -0.76
N SER A 276 -34.05 -7.78 -0.70
CA SER A 276 -33.55 -7.02 -1.84
C SER A 276 -32.10 -7.37 -2.21
N ILE A 277 -31.39 -8.10 -1.35
CA ILE A 277 -30.00 -8.50 -1.59
C ILE A 277 -29.99 -9.92 -2.14
N PRO A 278 -29.57 -10.12 -3.41
CA PRO A 278 -29.36 -11.46 -3.95
C PRO A 278 -28.31 -12.24 -3.15
N HIS A 279 -28.44 -13.57 -3.11
CA HIS A 279 -27.50 -14.44 -2.37
C HIS A 279 -26.03 -14.20 -2.74
N ILE A 280 -25.75 -13.92 -4.01
CA ILE A 280 -24.40 -13.62 -4.49
C ILE A 280 -23.85 -12.32 -3.86
N ASP A 281 -24.67 -11.28 -3.71
CA ASP A 281 -24.27 -10.01 -3.13
C ASP A 281 -24.18 -10.09 -1.61
N PHE A 282 -25.04 -10.89 -0.97
CA PHE A 282 -24.88 -11.22 0.44
C PHE A 282 -23.54 -11.92 0.70
N THR A 283 -23.17 -12.88 -0.16
CA THR A 283 -21.86 -13.55 -0.09
C THR A 283 -20.71 -12.54 -0.23
N ARG A 284 -20.84 -11.56 -1.13
CA ARG A 284 -19.84 -10.48 -1.29
C ARG A 284 -19.73 -9.59 -0.05
N GLN A 285 -20.84 -9.24 0.59
CA GLN A 285 -20.84 -8.48 1.86
C GLN A 285 -20.12 -9.24 2.97
N ILE A 286 -20.41 -10.53 3.14
CA ILE A 286 -19.74 -11.35 4.15
C ILE A 286 -18.23 -11.46 3.87
N ARG A 287 -17.84 -11.71 2.62
CA ARG A 287 -16.42 -11.75 2.24
C ARG A 287 -15.71 -10.43 2.53
N PHE A 288 -16.35 -9.29 2.24
CA PHE A 288 -15.81 -7.98 2.57
C PHE A 288 -15.54 -7.84 4.08
N ILE A 289 -16.48 -8.28 4.93
CA ILE A 289 -16.31 -8.26 6.39
C ILE A 289 -15.16 -9.18 6.82
N GLU A 290 -15.12 -10.42 6.34
CA GLU A 290 -14.01 -11.36 6.58
C GLU A 290 -12.67 -10.74 6.17
N ASP A 291 -12.68 -10.03 5.04
CA ASP A 291 -11.51 -9.37 4.50
C ASP A 291 -11.06 -8.15 5.29
N ILE A 292 -11.94 -7.45 6.00
CA ILE A 292 -11.53 -6.41 6.97
C ILE A 292 -11.03 -7.07 8.25
N VAL A 293 -11.79 -8.03 8.79
CA VAL A 293 -11.47 -8.71 10.05
C VAL A 293 -10.13 -9.41 9.99
N SER A 294 -9.76 -9.96 8.83
CA SER A 294 -8.46 -10.60 8.63
C SER A 294 -7.24 -9.66 8.73
N PHE A 295 -7.45 -8.35 8.76
CA PHE A 295 -6.41 -7.34 9.01
C PHE A 295 -6.34 -6.91 10.48
N LEU A 296 -7.32 -7.30 11.28
CA LEU A 296 -7.41 -6.94 12.69
C LEU A 296 -6.71 -8.00 13.54
N HIS A 297 -6.08 -7.55 14.62
CA HIS A 297 -5.59 -8.47 15.65
C HIS A 297 -6.74 -8.86 16.59
N VAL A 298 -7.55 -9.83 16.18
CA VAL A 298 -8.72 -10.27 16.96
C VAL A 298 -8.31 -11.12 18.16
N GLY A 299 -8.91 -10.86 19.32
CA GLY A 299 -8.68 -11.63 20.55
C GLY A 299 -9.40 -11.04 21.77
N PRO A 300 -9.54 -11.81 22.87
CA PRO A 300 -10.28 -11.38 24.06
C PRO A 300 -9.69 -10.12 24.71
N ASP A 301 -8.38 -9.92 24.60
CA ASP A 301 -7.65 -8.74 25.09
C ASP A 301 -7.19 -7.80 23.98
N LYS A 302 -7.78 -7.91 22.79
CA LYS A 302 -7.43 -7.10 21.61
C LYS A 302 -8.69 -6.52 20.97
N THR A 303 -8.83 -6.61 19.65
CA THR A 303 -10.07 -6.27 18.96
C THR A 303 -11.07 -7.41 19.13
N ARG A 304 -12.31 -7.12 19.56
CA ARG A 304 -13.43 -8.05 19.53
C ARG A 304 -14.34 -7.67 18.38
N VAL A 305 -14.88 -8.66 17.68
CA VAL A 305 -15.74 -8.43 16.50
C VAL A 305 -17.06 -9.16 16.69
N ALA A 306 -18.16 -8.47 16.39
CA ALA A 306 -19.50 -9.02 16.29
C ALA A 306 -20.10 -8.69 14.91
N ALA A 307 -20.98 -9.56 14.41
CA ALA A 307 -21.71 -9.33 13.17
C ALA A 307 -23.18 -9.76 13.33
N PRO A 308 -24.01 -8.96 14.05
CA PRO A 308 -25.44 -9.25 14.17
C PRO A 308 -26.14 -9.14 12.81
N ARG A 309 -27.07 -10.07 12.56
CA ARG A 309 -27.94 -10.05 11.36
C ARG A 309 -29.16 -9.16 11.65
N ILE A 310 -29.53 -8.31 10.68
CA ILE A 310 -30.74 -7.48 10.73
C ILE A 310 -31.57 -7.73 9.47
#